data_AF-A0A522QHH8-F1
#
_entry.id   AF-A0A522QHH8-F1
#
_cell.length_a   1.000
_cell.length_b   1.000
_cell.length_c   1.000
_cell.angle_alpha   90.00
_cell.angle_beta   90.00
_cell.angle_gamma   90.00
#
_symmetry.space_group_name_H-M   'P 1'
#
loop_
_entity.id
_entity.type
_entity.pdbx_description
1 polymer ?
#
loop_
_entity_poly.entity_id
_entity_poly.type
_entity_poly.pdbx_seq_one_letter_code
_entity_poly.pdbx_strand_id
1 'polypeptide(L)'
;MKLKSGTPLRVTLDLQGKKVDVGRLALDRGAAVLEYAPDFIASGLKINPAFSAPDRTLVQARDPRAFGGLHGVFADSLPDAWGELLLRRRAEAAGISYVSLTALDKLAAVG
;
A
#
# COMPACT_ATOMS: atom_id res chain seq x y z
N MET A 1 -1.64 2.67 12.70
CA MET A 1 -1.11 3.98 12.27
C MET A 1 0.40 3.96 12.12
N LYS A 2 1.19 3.46 13.08
CA LYS A 2 2.55 2.97 12.78
C LYS A 2 2.56 1.45 12.83
N LEU A 3 2.93 0.80 11.74
CA LEU A 3 3.00 -0.64 11.62
C LEU A 3 4.19 -1.16 12.43
N LYS A 4 4.01 -2.30 13.09
CA LYS A 4 5.16 -3.02 13.64
C LYS A 4 6.03 -3.48 12.47
N SER A 5 7.35 -3.38 12.63
CA SER A 5 8.29 -3.81 11.60
C SER A 5 7.95 -5.23 11.12
N GLY A 6 7.96 -5.44 9.80
CA GLY A 6 7.63 -6.72 9.18
C GLY A 6 6.14 -7.08 9.14
N THR A 7 5.23 -6.20 9.56
CA THR A 7 3.77 -6.45 9.44
C THR A 7 3.29 -6.09 8.03
N PRO A 8 2.84 -7.05 7.21
CA PRO A 8 2.27 -6.75 5.91
C PRO A 8 0.83 -6.23 6.02
N LEU A 9 0.41 -5.40 5.07
CA LEU A 9 -0.98 -5.05 4.82
C LEU A 9 -1.61 -6.06 3.88
N ARG A 10 -2.86 -6.45 4.12
CA ARG A 10 -3.63 -7.23 3.15
C ARG A 10 -4.19 -6.29 2.09
N VAL A 11 -4.09 -6.67 0.82
CA VAL A 11 -4.65 -5.94 -0.31
C VAL A 11 -5.82 -6.74 -0.87
N THR A 12 -6.97 -6.09 -1.00
CA THR A 12 -8.17 -6.68 -1.61
C THR A 12 -8.70 -5.76 -2.70
N LEU A 13 -9.16 -6.34 -3.80
CA LEU A 13 -9.84 -5.63 -4.87
C LEU A 13 -11.35 -5.84 -4.72
N ASP A 14 -12.11 -4.77 -4.53
CA ASP A 14 -13.57 -4.82 -4.49
C ASP A 14 -14.14 -4.48 -5.87
N LEU A 15 -14.74 -5.47 -6.53
CA LEU A 15 -15.44 -5.31 -7.80
C LEU A 15 -16.93 -5.47 -7.58
N GLN A 16 -17.63 -4.37 -7.36
CA GLN A 16 -19.09 -4.33 -7.17
C GLN A 16 -19.57 -5.24 -6.02
N GLY A 17 -18.86 -5.21 -4.88
CA GLY A 17 -19.15 -6.02 -3.70
C GLY A 17 -18.47 -7.40 -3.70
N LYS A 18 -17.88 -7.82 -4.84
CA LYS A 18 -17.07 -9.03 -4.90
C LYS A 18 -15.63 -8.69 -4.52
N LYS A 19 -15.23 -9.09 -3.32
CA LYS A 19 -13.85 -8.96 -2.85
C LYS A 19 -12.98 -10.08 -3.39
N VAL A 20 -11.90 -9.72 -4.06
CA VAL A 20 -10.86 -10.63 -4.53
C VAL A 20 -9.61 -10.37 -3.70
N ASP A 21 -9.02 -11.42 -3.14
CA ASP A 21 -7.74 -11.29 -2.45
C ASP A 21 -6.64 -11.04 -3.48
N VAL A 22 -5.95 -9.91 -3.34
CA VAL A 22 -4.88 -9.52 -4.26
C VAL A 22 -3.54 -10.00 -3.73
N GLY A 23 -3.35 -9.96 -2.40
CA GLY A 23 -2.13 -10.39 -1.75
C GLY A 23 -1.72 -9.50 -0.57
N ARG A 24 -0.41 -9.38 -0.35
CA ARG A 24 0.17 -8.74 0.83
C ARG A 24 1.19 -7.67 0.45
N LEU A 25 1.10 -6.49 1.04
CA LEU A 25 2.01 -5.36 0.80
C LEU A 25 2.87 -5.11 2.04
N ALA A 26 4.19 -5.09 1.89
CA ALA A 26 5.13 -4.79 2.96
C ALA A 26 6.23 -3.83 2.47
N LEU A 27 6.97 -3.21 3.39
CA LEU A 27 8.19 -2.46 3.06
C LEU A 27 9.43 -3.34 3.24
N ASP A 28 10.28 -3.42 2.22
CA ASP A 28 11.66 -3.89 2.31
C ASP A 28 12.61 -2.71 2.03
N ARG A 29 13.49 -2.38 2.99
CA ARG A 29 14.52 -1.32 2.86
C ARG A 29 14.01 -0.01 2.22
N GLY A 30 12.80 0.41 2.61
CA GLY A 30 12.17 1.66 2.15
C GLY A 30 11.37 1.55 0.85
N ALA A 31 11.29 0.37 0.24
CA ALA A 31 10.53 0.12 -0.97
C ALA A 31 9.40 -0.87 -0.72
N ALA A 32 8.22 -0.60 -1.25
CA ALA A 32 7.08 -1.48 -1.11
C ALA A 32 7.20 -2.70 -2.02
N VAL A 33 7.02 -3.87 -1.43
CA VAL A 33 6.97 -5.16 -2.10
C VAL A 33 5.56 -5.70 -1.95
N LEU A 34 4.92 -5.97 -3.09
CA LEU A 34 3.63 -6.63 -3.16
C LEU A 34 3.86 -8.10 -3.47
N GLU A 35 3.43 -8.95 -2.56
CA GLU A 35 3.32 -10.39 -2.76
C GLU A 35 1.91 -10.70 -3.24
N TYR A 36 1.76 -11.01 -4.52
CA TYR A 36 0.49 -11.40 -5.12
C TYR A 36 0.04 -12.79 -4.66
N ALA A 37 -1.26 -12.91 -4.40
CA ALA A 37 -1.90 -14.21 -4.18
C ALA A 37 -1.85 -15.05 -5.47
N PRO A 38 -1.50 -16.36 -5.40
CA PRO A 38 -1.48 -17.23 -6.58
C PRO A 38 -2.81 -17.23 -7.36
N ASP A 39 -3.93 -17.21 -6.64
CA ASP A 39 -5.28 -17.18 -7.23
C ASP A 39 -5.55 -15.87 -7.98
N PHE A 40 -4.99 -14.75 -7.52
CA PHE A 40 -5.09 -13.46 -8.22
C PHE A 40 -4.32 -13.50 -9.54
N ILE A 41 -3.09 -14.04 -9.53
CA ILE A 41 -2.29 -14.24 -10.74
C ILE A 41 -3.06 -15.13 -11.74
N ALA A 42 -3.58 -16.27 -11.27
CA ALA A 42 -4.33 -17.21 -12.10
C ALA A 42 -5.61 -16.61 -12.71
N SER A 43 -6.23 -15.64 -12.03
CA SER A 43 -7.43 -14.96 -12.53
C SER A 43 -7.18 -14.06 -13.75
N GLY A 44 -5.92 -13.67 -14.00
CA GLY A 44 -5.57 -12.70 -15.05
C GLY A 44 -6.05 -11.27 -14.78
N LEU A 45 -6.61 -11.00 -13.60
CA LEU A 45 -7.04 -9.67 -13.19
C LEU A 45 -5.85 -8.73 -12.97
N LYS A 46 -6.15 -7.43 -13.03
CA LYS A 46 -5.18 -6.35 -12.93
C LYS A 46 -5.65 -5.35 -11.89
N ILE A 47 -4.76 -4.95 -10.98
CA ILE A 47 -5.05 -3.84 -10.07
C ILE A 47 -5.09 -2.52 -10.85
N ASN A 48 -4.14 -2.33 -11.76
CA ASN A 48 -4.06 -1.17 -12.63
C ASN A 48 -4.29 -1.60 -14.09
N PRO A 49 -5.40 -1.17 -14.74
CA PRO A 49 -5.73 -1.55 -16.11
C PRO A 49 -4.65 -1.21 -17.15
N ALA A 50 -3.83 -0.19 -16.89
CA ALA A 50 -2.77 0.25 -17.80
C ALA A 50 -1.55 -0.69 -17.83
N PHE A 51 -1.44 -1.63 -16.89
CA PHE A 51 -0.33 -2.59 -16.83
C PHE A 51 -0.75 -4.01 -17.23
N SER A 52 0.23 -4.88 -17.45
CA SER A 52 0.01 -6.32 -17.61
C SER A 52 -0.47 -6.92 -16.28
N ALA A 53 -1.16 -8.05 -16.36
CA ALA A 53 -1.43 -8.86 -15.17
C ALA A 53 -0.10 -9.27 -14.52
N PRO A 54 -0.05 -9.44 -13.19
CA PRO A 54 1.15 -9.90 -12.52
C PRO A 54 1.54 -11.29 -13.03
N ASP A 55 2.81 -11.45 -13.40
CA ASP A 55 3.40 -12.71 -13.86
C ASP A 55 4.33 -13.34 -12.81
N ARG A 56 4.54 -12.65 -11.68
CA ARG A 56 5.42 -13.02 -10.58
C ARG A 56 4.74 -12.78 -9.24
N THR A 57 5.12 -13.60 -8.26
CA THR A 57 4.57 -13.51 -6.90
C THR A 57 5.05 -12.28 -6.15
N LEU A 58 6.35 -11.94 -6.20
CA LEU A 58 6.91 -10.78 -5.50
C LEU A 58 7.27 -9.66 -6.48
N VAL A 59 6.66 -8.50 -6.29
CA VAL A 59 6.87 -7.33 -7.15
C VAL A 59 7.16 -6.09 -6.31
N GLN A 60 8.36 -5.54 -6.47
CA GLN A 60 8.76 -4.28 -5.87
C GLN A 60 8.22 -3.09 -6.68
N ALA A 61 7.99 -1.95 -6.02
CA ALA A 61 7.68 -0.70 -6.69
C ALA A 61 8.75 -0.35 -7.74
N ARG A 62 8.31 0.03 -8.95
CA ARG A 62 9.20 0.28 -10.11
C ARG A 62 10.20 1.41 -9.87
N ASP A 63 9.79 2.45 -9.16
CA ASP A 63 10.65 3.54 -8.73
C ASP A 63 10.58 3.68 -7.20
N PRO A 64 11.54 3.09 -6.46
CA PRO A 64 11.60 3.18 -5.00
C PRO A 64 11.76 4.60 -4.45
N ARG A 65 12.19 5.58 -5.27
CA ARG A 65 12.35 6.98 -4.83
C ARG A 65 11.05 7.77 -5.00
N ALA A 66 10.16 7.33 -5.88
CA ALA A 66 8.85 7.92 -6.05
C ALA A 66 7.90 7.49 -4.91
N PHE A 67 6.92 8.34 -4.61
CA PHE A 67 5.78 8.02 -3.73
C PHE A 67 6.15 7.46 -2.34
N GLY A 68 7.33 7.82 -1.81
CA GLY A 68 7.83 7.26 -0.55
C GLY A 68 8.02 5.74 -0.58
N GLY A 69 8.33 5.19 -1.76
CA GLY A 69 8.58 3.77 -1.99
C GLY A 69 7.35 2.94 -2.34
N LEU A 70 6.15 3.51 -2.37
CA LEU A 70 4.93 2.79 -2.74
C LEU A 70 4.81 2.55 -4.25
N HIS A 71 4.03 1.52 -4.63
CA HIS A 71 3.51 1.44 -6.00
C HIS A 71 2.54 2.59 -6.24
N GLY A 72 2.58 3.19 -7.44
CA GLY A 72 1.73 4.34 -7.77
C GLY A 72 0.23 4.10 -7.55
N VAL A 73 -0.26 2.88 -7.79
CA VAL A 73 -1.66 2.52 -7.56
C VAL A 73 -2.08 2.62 -6.09
N PHE A 74 -1.16 2.38 -5.15
CA PHE A 74 -1.43 2.57 -3.72
C PHE A 74 -1.15 4.00 -3.27
N ALA A 75 -0.21 4.69 -3.93
CA ALA A 75 0.10 6.08 -3.66
C ALA A 75 -1.11 7.01 -3.92
N ASP A 76 -1.96 6.67 -4.88
CA ASP A 76 -3.18 7.42 -5.22
C ASP A 76 -4.23 7.42 -4.10
N SER A 77 -4.09 6.51 -3.13
CA SER A 77 -4.93 6.45 -1.92
C SER A 77 -4.33 7.20 -0.72
N LEU A 78 -3.14 7.78 -0.86
CA LEU A 78 -2.55 8.56 0.22
C LEU A 78 -3.39 9.82 0.50
N PRO A 79 -3.40 10.31 1.75
CA PRO A 79 -4.13 11.51 2.09
C PRO A 79 -3.68 12.71 1.24
N ASP A 80 -4.63 13.56 0.85
CA ASP A 80 -4.33 14.87 0.25
C ASP A 80 -3.76 15.86 1.28
N ALA A 81 -3.57 17.13 0.90
CA ALA A 81 -3.01 18.14 1.81
C ALA A 81 -3.80 18.28 3.13
N TRP A 82 -5.13 18.20 3.09
CA TRP A 82 -5.97 18.27 4.29
C TRP A 82 -5.93 16.96 5.06
N GLY A 83 -5.96 15.83 4.36
CA GLY A 83 -5.80 14.50 4.93
C GLY A 83 -4.48 14.34 5.67
N GLU A 84 -3.38 14.90 5.15
CA GLU A 84 -2.06 14.87 5.78
C GLU A 84 -2.05 15.71 7.07
N LEU A 85 -2.74 16.85 7.10
CA LEU A 85 -2.90 17.65 8.32
C LEU A 85 -3.69 16.89 9.40
N LEU A 86 -4.78 16.22 9.01
CA LEU A 86 -5.59 15.42 9.94
C LEU A 86 -4.82 14.21 10.46
N LEU A 87 -4.13 13.50 9.57
CA LEU A 87 -3.29 12.37 9.95
C LEU A 87 -2.16 12.79 10.89
N ARG A 88 -1.53 13.94 10.63
CA ARG A 88 -0.52 14.53 11.52
C ARG A 88 -1.07 14.81 12.91
N ARG A 89 -2.21 15.51 13.02
CA ARG A 89 -2.85 15.79 14.32
C ARG A 89 -3.22 14.51 15.06
N ARG A 90 -3.76 13.51 14.34
CA ARG A 90 -4.08 12.19 14.91
C ARG A 90 -2.83 11.49 15.43
N ALA A 91 -1.73 11.57 14.69
CA ALA A 91 -0.46 10.96 15.07
C ALA A 91 0.13 11.59 16.33
N GLU A 92 0.21 12.92 16.35
CA GLU A 92 0.73 13.69 17.47
C GLU A 92 -0.13 13.48 18.73
N ALA A 93 -1.46 13.44 18.60
CA ALA A 93 -2.38 13.13 19.69
C ALA A 93 -2.19 11.72 20.26
N ALA A 94 -1.72 10.76 19.44
CA ALA A 94 -1.38 9.41 19.87
C ALA A 94 0.06 9.27 20.40
N GLY A 95 0.80 10.38 20.54
CA GLY A 95 2.21 10.37 20.96
C GLY A 95 3.17 9.80 19.91
N ILE A 96 2.74 9.71 18.65
CA ILE A 96 3.54 9.18 17.54
C ILE A 96 4.06 10.34 16.71
N SER A 97 5.38 10.40 16.54
CA SER A 97 6.00 11.40 15.66
C SER A 97 5.55 11.19 14.21
N TYR A 98 4.85 12.17 13.65
CA TYR A 98 4.32 12.12 12.29
C TYR A 98 5.42 11.94 11.23
N VAL A 99 6.57 12.59 11.40
CA VAL A 99 7.72 12.45 10.50
C VAL A 99 8.33 11.05 10.50
N SER A 100 7.98 10.23 11.50
CA SER A 100 8.43 8.84 11.59
C SER A 100 7.52 7.85 10.88
N LEU A 101 6.39 8.31 10.30
CA LEU A 101 5.47 7.48 9.53
C LEU A 101 5.99 7.30 8.11
N THR A 102 6.07 6.04 7.68
CA THR A 102 6.35 5.68 6.29
C THR A 102 5.13 5.88 5.40
N ALA A 103 5.30 5.83 4.08
CA ALA A 103 4.15 5.87 3.16
C ALA A 103 3.19 4.68 3.39
N LEU A 104 3.71 3.50 3.78
CA LEU A 104 2.88 2.34 4.12
C LEU A 104 2.09 2.56 5.42
N ASP A 105 2.68 3.23 6.41
CA ASP A 105 2.01 3.62 7.66
C ASP A 105 0.84 4.56 7.40
N LYS A 106 1.04 5.54 6.50
CA LYS A 106 0.01 6.48 6.07
C LYS A 106 -1.12 5.77 5.34
N LEU A 107 -0.78 4.87 4.41
CA LEU A 107 -1.75 4.04 3.71
C LEU A 107 -2.59 3.22 4.69
N ALA A 108 -1.95 2.59 5.68
CA ALA A 108 -2.63 1.82 6.74
C ALA A 108 -3.51 2.66 7.67
N ALA A 109 -3.41 4.00 7.63
CA ALA A 109 -4.24 4.89 8.41
C ALA A 109 -5.53 5.30 7.70
N VAL A 110 -5.59 5.13 6.37
CA VAL A 110 -6.73 5.55 5.53
C VAL A 110 -7.42 4.41 4.79
N GLY A 111 -6.73 3.28 4.57
CA GLY A 111 -7.26 2.08 3.93
C GLY A 111 -7.87 1.05 4.87
#